data_AF-A0A0B8PC21-F1
#
_entry.id   AF-A0A0B8PC21-F1
#
_cell.length_a   1.000
_cell.length_b   1.000
_cell.length_c   1.000
_cell.angle_alpha   90.00
_cell.angle_beta   90.00
_cell.angle_gamma   90.00
#
_symmetry.space_group_name_H-M   'P 1'
#
loop_
_entity.id
_entity.type
_entity.pdbx_description
1 polymer ?
#
loop_
_entity_poly.entity_id
_entity_poly.type
_entity_poly.pdbx_seq_one_letter_code
_entity_poly.pdbx_strand_id
1 'polypeptide(L)'
;MKKLCLKAIGFIAVAASLSGCIGSNAVTGHVMKFNLEVVDNRYARGGVNMLLAPVYGLSVAVDSLVFNSIEFWTGKNPLNGKPHIFDTKVNTMYNMNDSLDPSLTDAPIELSLSVR
;
A
#
# COMPACT_ATOMS: atom_id res chain seq x y z
N MET A 1 16.95 20.65 -16.02
CA MET A 1 16.62 20.33 -14.61
C MET A 1 15.20 20.73 -14.23
N LYS A 2 14.80 22.01 -14.28
CA LYS A 2 13.44 22.47 -13.89
C LYS A 2 12.29 21.71 -14.60
N LYS A 3 12.41 21.46 -15.91
CA LYS A 3 11.40 20.71 -16.69
C LYS A 3 11.31 19.22 -16.33
N LEU A 4 12.40 18.62 -15.85
CA LEU A 4 12.42 17.21 -15.42
C LEU A 4 11.80 17.07 -14.03
N CYS A 5 12.13 17.99 -13.12
CA CYS A 5 11.49 18.06 -11.80
C CYS A 5 9.98 18.28 -11.93
N LEU A 6 9.53 19.16 -12.83
CA LEU A 6 8.09 19.42 -13.03
C LEU A 6 7.34 18.20 -13.58
N LYS A 7 7.97 17.43 -14.49
CA LYS A 7 7.41 16.17 -14.98
C LYS A 7 7.35 15.10 -13.89
N ALA A 8 8.40 14.98 -13.08
CA ALA A 8 8.43 14.04 -11.95
C ALA A 8 7.34 14.38 -10.92
N ILE A 9 7.18 15.65 -10.56
CA ILE A 9 6.13 16.12 -9.65
C ILE A 9 4.74 15.80 -10.23
N GLY A 10 4.51 16.03 -11.52
CA GLY A 10 3.25 15.68 -12.18
C GLY A 10 2.95 14.18 -12.13
N PHE A 11 3.95 13.34 -12.37
CA PHE A 11 3.78 11.88 -12.30
C PHE A 11 3.50 11.39 -10.87
N ILE A 12 4.18 11.96 -9.88
CA ILE A 12 3.95 11.67 -8.46
C ILE A 12 2.55 12.13 -8.04
N ALA A 13 2.09 13.30 -8.49
CA ALA A 13 0.75 13.81 -8.16
C ALA A 13 -0.36 12.94 -8.77
N VAL A 14 -0.18 12.47 -10.01
CA VAL A 14 -1.11 11.52 -10.64
C VAL A 14 -1.09 10.20 -9.87
N ALA A 15 0.09 9.60 -9.65
CA ALA A 15 0.19 8.36 -8.87
C ALA A 15 -0.46 8.48 -7.48
N ALA A 16 -0.20 9.59 -6.77
CA ALA A 16 -0.78 9.87 -5.45
C ALA A 16 -2.30 10.07 -5.49
N SER A 17 -2.86 10.62 -6.58
CA SER A 17 -4.32 10.74 -6.74
C SER A 17 -5.00 9.40 -7.02
N LEU A 18 -4.27 8.42 -7.57
CA LEU A 18 -4.76 7.06 -7.81
C LEU A 18 -4.57 6.13 -6.59
N SER A 19 -3.66 6.48 -5.67
CA SER A 19 -3.41 5.74 -4.43
C SER A 19 -3.99 6.48 -3.22
N GLY A 20 -5.14 6.04 -2.71
CA GLY A 20 -5.48 6.39 -1.33
C GLY A 20 -4.35 5.92 -0.40
N CYS A 21 -4.10 6.59 0.73
CA CYS A 21 -3.12 6.16 1.74
C CYS A 21 -3.51 4.85 2.46
N ILE A 22 -4.23 3.96 1.79
CA ILE A 22 -4.97 2.83 2.32
C ILE A 22 -4.57 1.61 1.49
N GLY A 23 -3.96 0.62 2.15
CA GLY A 23 -3.46 -0.62 1.58
C GLY A 23 -2.72 -1.42 2.65
N SER A 24 -2.17 -2.58 2.30
CA SER A 24 -1.54 -3.48 3.27
C SER A 24 -0.21 -2.97 3.84
N ASN A 25 0.39 -1.92 3.24
CA ASN A 25 1.67 -1.30 3.66
C ASN A 25 2.77 -2.36 3.90
N ALA A 26 2.91 -3.27 2.95
CA ALA A 26 3.74 -4.46 3.08
C ALA A 26 5.19 -4.14 3.44
N VAL A 27 5.81 -3.16 2.78
CA VAL A 27 7.22 -2.80 3.00
C VAL A 27 7.41 -2.21 4.39
N THR A 28 6.54 -1.29 4.79
CA THR A 28 6.51 -0.68 6.11
C THR A 28 6.30 -1.74 7.19
N GLY A 29 5.45 -2.74 6.92
CA GLY A 29 5.27 -3.91 7.77
C GLY A 29 6.56 -4.72 7.96
N HIS A 30 7.37 -4.89 6.90
CA HIS A 30 8.68 -5.54 7.00
C HIS A 30 9.67 -4.73 7.84
N VAL A 31 9.73 -3.41 7.67
CA VAL A 31 10.58 -2.52 8.50
C VAL A 31 10.14 -2.59 9.97
N MET A 32 8.83 -2.63 10.23
CA MET A 32 8.28 -2.79 11.57
C MET A 32 8.66 -4.15 12.18
N LYS A 33 8.54 -5.24 11.43
CA LYS A 33 8.95 -6.57 11.88
C LYS A 33 10.43 -6.58 12.27
N PHE A 34 11.29 -6.01 11.43
CA PHE A 34 12.72 -5.87 11.74
C PHE A 34 12.94 -5.13 13.07
N ASN A 35 12.30 -3.98 13.28
CA ASN A 35 12.41 -3.23 14.54
C ASN A 35 11.98 -4.07 15.76
N LEU A 36 10.91 -4.87 15.65
CA LEU A 36 10.46 -5.76 16.71
C LEU A 36 11.45 -6.89 17.03
N GLU A 37 12.17 -7.39 16.03
CA GLU A 37 13.14 -8.50 16.17
C GLU A 37 14.50 -8.06 16.71
N VAL A 38 14.91 -6.81 16.49
CA VAL A 38 16.24 -6.29 16.86
C VAL A 38 16.43 -6.23 18.39
N VAL A 39 15.40 -5.86 19.13
CA VAL A 39 15.45 -5.72 20.60
C VAL A 39 14.13 -6.13 21.25
N ASP A 40 14.21 -6.72 22.43
CA ASP A 40 13.06 -7.22 23.21
C ASP A 40 12.47 -6.18 24.18
N ASN A 41 13.17 -5.06 24.42
CA ASN A 41 12.72 -3.99 25.31
C ASN A 41 11.85 -2.94 24.58
N ARG A 42 10.71 -2.58 25.18
CA ARG A 42 9.75 -1.62 24.60
C ARG A 42 10.34 -0.23 24.29
N TYR A 43 11.22 0.27 25.17
CA TYR A 43 11.81 1.61 25.01
C TYR A 43 12.98 1.58 24.05
N ALA A 44 13.76 0.49 24.06
CA ALA A 44 14.80 0.27 23.06
C ALA A 44 14.20 0.20 21.64
N ARG A 45 13.07 -0.49 21.45
CA ARG A 45 12.29 -0.47 20.19
C ARG A 45 11.88 0.94 19.80
N GLY A 46 11.48 1.77 20.76
CA GLY A 46 11.22 3.19 20.53
C GLY A 46 12.45 3.95 20.03
N GLY A 47 13.62 3.67 20.60
CA GLY A 47 14.91 4.20 20.14
C GLY A 47 15.26 3.76 18.71
N VAL A 48 15.12 2.46 18.41
CA VAL A 48 15.31 1.93 17.05
C VAL A 48 14.29 2.54 16.07
N ASN A 49 13.05 2.76 16.49
CA ASN A 49 12.04 3.43 15.67
C ASN A 49 12.44 4.87 15.32
N MET A 50 13.00 5.61 16.29
CA MET A 50 13.51 6.95 16.06
C MET A 50 14.72 6.95 15.12
N LEU A 51 15.63 5.98 15.27
CA LEU A 51 16.78 5.82 14.37
C LEU A 51 16.35 5.44 12.94
N LEU A 52 15.31 4.61 12.81
CA LEU A 52 14.75 4.16 11.53
C LEU A 52 13.69 5.12 10.95
N ALA A 53 13.40 6.25 11.61
CA ALA A 53 12.42 7.23 11.15
C ALA A 53 12.55 7.60 9.64
N PRO A 54 13.75 7.87 9.08
CA PRO A 54 13.87 8.13 7.64
C PRO A 54 13.52 6.90 6.77
N VAL A 55 13.84 5.68 7.25
CA VAL A 55 13.52 4.43 6.55
C VAL A 55 12.01 4.19 6.55
N TYR A 56 11.32 4.44 7.67
CA TYR A 56 9.86 4.38 7.73
C TYR A 56 9.20 5.42 6.83
N GLY A 57 9.73 6.64 6.78
CA GLY A 57 9.21 7.67 5.86
C GLY A 57 9.30 7.22 4.40
N LEU A 58 10.44 6.62 4.01
CA LEU A 58 10.62 6.09 2.66
C LEU A 58 9.73 4.86 2.40
N SER A 59 9.62 3.94 3.35
CA SER A 59 8.80 2.73 3.17
C SER A 59 7.33 3.08 2.99
N VAL A 60 6.82 4.04 3.78
CA VAL A 60 5.44 4.52 3.64
C VAL A 60 5.21 5.17 2.28
N ALA A 61 6.17 5.97 1.80
CA ALA A 61 6.08 6.58 0.48
C ALA A 61 6.07 5.52 -0.65
N VAL A 62 6.93 4.51 -0.56
CA VAL A 62 7.02 3.43 -1.55
C VAL A 62 5.77 2.55 -1.51
N ASP A 63 5.27 2.18 -0.33
CA ASP A 63 4.01 1.45 -0.19
C ASP A 63 2.87 2.25 -0.81
N SER A 64 2.72 3.52 -0.45
CA SER A 64 1.61 4.36 -0.93
C SER A 64 1.64 4.52 -2.45
N LEU A 65 2.80 4.84 -3.03
CA LEU A 65 2.89 5.18 -4.44
C LEU A 65 2.91 3.95 -5.36
N VAL A 66 3.49 2.85 -4.93
CA VAL A 66 3.77 1.69 -5.80
C VAL A 66 2.95 0.48 -5.37
N PHE A 67 3.20 -0.06 -4.18
CA PHE A 67 2.65 -1.37 -3.82
C PHE A 67 1.16 -1.33 -3.50
N ASN A 68 0.68 -0.30 -2.81
CA ASN A 68 -0.75 -0.10 -2.54
C ASN A 68 -1.52 0.24 -3.83
N SER A 69 -0.91 0.99 -4.76
CA SER A 69 -1.48 1.23 -6.09
C SER A 69 -1.69 -0.08 -6.85
N ILE A 70 -0.67 -0.94 -6.88
CA ILE A 70 -0.77 -2.27 -7.52
C ILE A 70 -1.80 -3.12 -6.77
N GLU A 71 -1.77 -3.12 -5.44
CA GLU A 71 -2.73 -3.86 -4.59
C GLU A 71 -4.17 -3.47 -4.89
N PHE A 72 -4.48 -2.18 -5.04
CA PHE A 72 -5.82 -1.70 -5.39
C PHE A 72 -6.26 -2.19 -6.77
N TRP A 73 -5.44 -2.01 -7.80
CA TRP A 73 -5.82 -2.34 -9.18
C TRP A 73 -5.84 -3.84 -9.46
N THR A 74 -5.16 -4.64 -8.64
CA THR A 74 -5.03 -6.09 -8.84
C THR A 74 -5.71 -6.93 -7.76
N GLY A 75 -6.34 -6.28 -6.77
CA GLY A 75 -7.03 -6.89 -5.64
C GLY A 75 -6.11 -7.58 -4.62
N LYS A 76 -4.80 -7.72 -4.89
CA LYS A 76 -3.84 -8.38 -4.00
C LYS A 76 -2.49 -7.69 -4.00
N ASN A 77 -1.84 -7.66 -2.84
CA ASN A 77 -0.52 -7.06 -2.75
C ASN A 77 0.53 -8.01 -3.35
N PRO A 78 1.39 -7.54 -4.26
CA PRO A 78 2.39 -8.40 -4.93
C PRO A 78 3.49 -8.91 -3.99
N LEU A 79 3.68 -8.30 -2.82
CA LEU A 79 4.73 -8.68 -1.87
C LEU A 79 4.27 -9.72 -0.84
N ASN A 80 3.01 -9.65 -0.40
CA ASN A 80 2.51 -10.48 0.68
C ASN A 80 1.24 -11.28 0.33
N GLY A 81 0.69 -11.10 -0.88
CA GLY A 81 -0.48 -11.82 -1.38
C GLY A 81 -1.80 -11.50 -0.65
N LYS A 82 -1.81 -10.55 0.28
CA LYS A 82 -3.01 -10.18 1.02
C LYS A 82 -4.01 -9.47 0.10
N PRO A 83 -5.32 -9.76 0.25
CA PRO A 83 -6.35 -9.05 -0.49
C PRO A 83 -6.38 -7.57 -0.08
N HIS A 84 -6.76 -6.71 -1.02
CA HIS A 84 -6.91 -5.28 -0.74
C HIS A 84 -8.05 -5.06 0.25
N ILE A 85 -7.89 -4.08 1.15
CA ILE A 85 -8.85 -3.83 2.23
C ILE A 85 -10.25 -3.46 1.72
N PHE A 86 -10.36 -2.86 0.52
CA PHE A 86 -11.65 -2.50 -0.07
C PHE A 86 -12.44 -3.70 -0.61
N ASP A 87 -11.80 -4.84 -0.82
CA ASP A 87 -12.48 -6.09 -1.19
C ASP A 87 -13.09 -6.80 0.03
N THR A 88 -12.95 -6.21 1.23
CA THR A 88 -13.48 -6.78 2.47
C THR A 88 -15.00 -6.62 2.52
N LYS A 89 -15.70 -7.75 2.61
CA LYS A 89 -17.16 -7.77 2.79
C LYS A 89 -17.52 -7.36 4.22
N VAL A 90 -18.11 -6.17 4.35
CA VAL A 90 -18.63 -5.62 5.60
C VAL A 90 -20.09 -5.22 5.42
N ASN A 91 -20.82 -5.05 6.52
CA ASN A 91 -22.18 -4.50 6.47
C ASN A 91 -22.12 -3.04 6.02
N THR A 92 -22.51 -2.78 4.77
CA THR A 92 -22.50 -1.46 4.14
C THR A 92 -23.79 -0.71 4.43
N MET A 93 -23.68 0.60 4.66
CA MET A 93 -24.83 1.49 4.82
C MET A 93 -25.60 1.68 3.49
N TYR A 94 -24.89 1.54 2.36
CA TYR A 94 -25.45 1.64 1.02
C TYR A 94 -24.91 0.50 0.15
N ASN A 95 -25.81 -0.25 -0.50
CA ASN A 95 -25.45 -1.34 -1.40
C ASN A 95 -25.45 -0.84 -2.84
N MET A 96 -24.27 -0.52 -3.38
CA MET A 96 -24.14 0.00 -4.74
C MET A 96 -23.99 -1.12 -5.78
N ASN A 97 -23.48 -2.28 -5.38
CA ASN A 97 -23.21 -3.40 -6.29
C ASN A 97 -24.47 -3.94 -6.98
N ASP A 98 -25.65 -3.82 -6.35
CA ASP A 98 -26.93 -4.27 -6.93
C ASP A 98 -27.34 -3.45 -8.17
N SER A 99 -26.80 -2.24 -8.32
CA SER A 99 -27.10 -1.30 -9.41
C SER A 99 -25.95 -1.13 -10.41
N LEU A 100 -24.82 -1.81 -10.19
CA LEU A 100 -23.63 -1.74 -11.05
C LEU A 100 -23.54 -2.97 -11.95
N ASP A 101 -22.85 -2.81 -13.07
CA ASP A 101 -22.48 -3.95 -13.91
C ASP A 101 -21.55 -4.89 -13.12
N PRO A 102 -21.74 -6.23 -13.16
CA PRO A 102 -20.88 -7.19 -12.45
C PRO A 102 -19.39 -7.07 -12.77
N SER A 103 -19.02 -6.51 -13.93
CA SER A 103 -17.62 -6.25 -14.28
C SER A 103 -16.96 -5.13 -13.46
N LEU A 104 -17.74 -4.32 -12.73
CA LEU A 104 -17.28 -3.18 -11.94
C LEU A 104 -17.28 -3.44 -10.43
N THR A 105 -17.50 -4.69 -10.00
CA THR A 105 -17.56 -5.06 -8.57
C THR A 105 -16.26 -5.57 -8.00
N ASP A 106 -15.27 -5.87 -8.85
CA ASP A 106 -14.01 -6.49 -8.48
C ASP A 106 -12.82 -5.79 -9.15
N ALA A 107 -11.61 -6.12 -8.70
CA ALA A 107 -10.39 -5.57 -9.28
C ALA A 107 -10.27 -5.92 -10.78
N PRO A 108 -9.96 -4.94 -11.65
CA PRO A 108 -10.04 -5.13 -13.10
C PRO A 108 -8.87 -5.94 -13.68
N ILE A 109 -7.79 -6.12 -12.92
CA ILE A 109 -6.58 -6.81 -13.38
C ILE A 109 -6.34 -8.03 -12.48
N GLU A 110 -6.23 -9.21 -13.05
CA GLU A 110 -5.77 -10.37 -12.29
C GLU A 110 -4.24 -10.37 -12.19
N LEU A 111 -3.72 -10.34 -10.96
CA LEU A 111 -2.29 -10.56 -10.74
C LEU A 111 -1.96 -12.05 -10.98
N SER A 112 -1.46 -12.38 -12.19
CA SER A 112 -1.05 -13.76 -12.55
C SER A 112 0.25 -14.22 -11.87
N LEU A 113 0.83 -13.41 -10.98
CA LEU A 113 2.04 -13.72 -10.24
C LEU A 113 1.73 -14.64 -9.06
N SER A 114 1.36 -15.90 -9.35
CA SER A 114 1.64 -17.02 -8.47
C SER A 114 3.15 -17.27 -8.52
N VAL A 115 3.94 -16.45 -7.83
CA VAL A 115 5.31 -16.84 -7.46
C VAL A 115 5.13 -17.80 -6.28
N ARG A 116 5.04 -19.07 -6.63
CA ARG A 116 5.13 -20.20 -5.72
C ARG A 116 6.55 -20.34 -5.20
#